data_AF-A0A349BXF1-F1
#
_entry.id   AF-A0A349BXF1-F1
#
_cell.length_a   1.000
_cell.length_b   1.000
_cell.length_c   1.000
_cell.angle_alpha   90.00
_cell.angle_beta   90.00
_cell.angle_gamma   90.00
#
_symmetry.space_group_name_H-M   'P 1'
#
loop_
_entity.id
_entity.type
_entity.pdbx_description
1 polymer ?
#
loop_
_entity_poly.entity_id
_entity_poly.type
_entity_poly.pdbx_seq_one_letter_code
_entity_poly.pdbx_strand_id
1 'polypeptide(L)'
;MNLKGSFASRDELALLLSEKLRTALPMIFFMIGYGGIFVLVEKWNRLHYTVIHMALDDAIPFCEVFIIPYMLWFVYVLAFTIFILFADEEGYRRVSTLLMLGMGLFLAVSIVFPNIHFLRPEVMPRDNVFTRLVQFIYSSDTPTNLTPSIHVYNSLAIMIGTAHTRIRPFDRK
;
A
#
# COMPACT_ATOMS: atom_id res chain seq x y z
N MET A 1 28.33 -31.13 17.78
CA MET A 1 26.97 -30.80 17.30
C MET A 1 27.14 -29.83 16.14
N ASN A 2 26.86 -30.32 14.92
CA ASN A 2 27.40 -29.78 13.67
C ASN A 2 26.57 -28.57 13.20
N LEU A 3 27.10 -27.35 13.37
CA LEU A 3 26.58 -26.12 12.75
C LEU A 3 27.11 -26.05 11.30
N LYS A 4 26.54 -26.85 10.40
CA LYS A 4 26.67 -26.60 8.96
C LYS A 4 25.41 -25.89 8.49
N GLY A 5 25.44 -24.57 8.47
CA GLY A 5 24.59 -23.79 7.59
C GLY A 5 24.98 -24.12 6.16
N SER A 6 24.30 -25.09 5.55
CA SER A 6 24.43 -25.37 4.13
C SER A 6 23.81 -24.19 3.39
N PHE A 7 24.60 -23.44 2.64
CA PHE A 7 24.06 -22.52 1.65
C PHE A 7 23.21 -23.36 0.69
N ALA A 8 21.95 -22.96 0.47
CA ALA A 8 21.09 -23.61 -0.50
C ALA A 8 21.80 -23.62 -1.86
N SER A 9 21.79 -24.76 -2.55
CA SER A 9 22.32 -24.84 -3.90
C SER A 9 21.56 -23.88 -4.82
N ARG A 10 22.17 -23.49 -5.95
CA ARG A 10 21.51 -22.59 -6.91
C ARG A 10 20.15 -23.15 -7.35
N ASP A 11 20.05 -24.46 -7.50
CA ASP A 11 18.83 -25.15 -7.92
C ASP A 11 17.77 -25.14 -6.82
N GLU A 12 18.15 -25.36 -5.55
CA GLU A 12 17.24 -25.25 -4.40
C GLU A 12 16.70 -23.83 -4.23
N LEU A 13 17.56 -22.81 -4.38
CA LEU A 13 17.13 -21.42 -4.34
C LEU A 13 16.18 -21.09 -5.49
N ALA A 14 16.48 -21.58 -6.71
CA ALA A 14 15.62 -21.37 -7.86
C ALA A 14 14.24 -22.03 -7.68
N LEU A 15 14.19 -23.24 -7.13
CA LEU A 15 12.94 -23.93 -6.81
C LEU A 15 12.13 -23.17 -5.76
N LEU A 16 12.76 -22.75 -4.66
CA LEU A 16 12.10 -21.95 -3.62
C LEU A 16 11.53 -20.65 -4.20
N LEU A 17 12.33 -19.90 -4.95
CA LEU A 17 11.88 -18.65 -5.58
C LEU A 17 10.74 -18.88 -6.57
N SER A 18 10.79 -19.98 -7.34
CA SER A 18 9.72 -20.34 -8.27
C SER A 18 8.41 -20.65 -7.56
N GLU A 19 8.46 -21.31 -6.39
CA GLU A 19 7.30 -21.61 -5.56
C GLU A 19 6.72 -20.32 -4.98
N LYS A 20 7.55 -19.45 -4.39
CA LYS A 20 7.11 -18.16 -3.85
C LYS A 20 6.54 -17.24 -4.93
N LEU A 21 7.13 -17.24 -6.12
CA LEU A 21 6.58 -16.52 -7.26
C LEU A 21 5.20 -17.04 -7.63
N ARG A 22 5.02 -18.37 -7.75
CA ARG A 22 3.71 -18.99 -8.04
C ARG A 22 2.65 -18.60 -7.00
N THR A 23 3.01 -18.58 -5.72
CA THR A 23 2.10 -18.15 -4.66
C THR A 23 1.79 -16.65 -4.73
N ALA A 24 2.73 -15.83 -5.18
CA ALA A 24 2.53 -14.39 -5.37
C ALA A 24 1.77 -14.01 -6.65
N LEU A 25 1.73 -14.88 -7.68
CA LEU A 25 1.12 -14.60 -8.98
C LEU A 25 -0.30 -14.02 -8.90
N PRO A 26 -1.25 -14.55 -8.10
CA PRO A 26 -2.59 -13.99 -8.03
C PRO A 26 -2.61 -12.52 -7.60
N MET A 27 -1.80 -12.16 -6.60
CA MET A 27 -1.67 -10.78 -6.14
C MET A 27 -0.98 -9.91 -7.21
N ILE A 28 0.04 -10.42 -7.90
CA ILE A 28 0.70 -9.67 -8.98
C ILE A 28 -0.28 -9.36 -10.12
N PHE A 29 -1.03 -10.35 -10.60
CA PHE A 29 -2.05 -10.15 -11.64
C PHE A 29 -3.14 -9.19 -11.16
N PHE A 30 -3.60 -9.32 -9.93
CA PHE A 30 -4.55 -8.39 -9.33
C PHE A 30 -3.99 -6.96 -9.32
N MET A 31 -2.74 -6.75 -8.88
CA MET A 31 -2.13 -5.42 -8.81
C MET A 31 -1.98 -4.75 -10.18
N ILE A 32 -1.69 -5.53 -11.23
CA ILE A 32 -1.66 -5.03 -12.61
C ILE A 32 -3.05 -4.56 -13.04
N GLY A 33 -4.08 -5.39 -12.83
CA GLY A 33 -5.47 -5.04 -13.15
C GLY A 33 -5.99 -3.86 -12.33
N TYR A 34 -5.71 -3.86 -11.02
CA TYR A 34 -6.02 -2.78 -10.09
C TYR A 34 -5.40 -1.48 -10.56
N GLY A 35 -4.10 -1.46 -10.89
CA GLY A 35 -3.42 -0.26 -11.38
C GLY A 35 -4.04 0.30 -12.66
N GLY A 36 -4.41 -0.58 -13.59
CA GLY A 36 -5.14 -0.19 -14.80
C GLY A 36 -6.48 0.48 -14.49
N ILE A 37 -7.32 -0.16 -13.67
CA ILE A 37 -8.62 0.39 -13.28
C ILE A 37 -8.46 1.68 -12.47
N PHE A 38 -7.50 1.73 -11.54
CA PHE A 38 -7.19 2.91 -10.75
C PHE A 38 -6.89 4.10 -11.66
N VAL A 39 -6.00 3.95 -12.63
CA VAL A 39 -5.69 5.03 -13.61
C VAL A 39 -6.92 5.44 -14.42
N LEU A 40 -7.80 4.50 -14.77
CA LEU A 40 -9.06 4.83 -15.46
C LEU A 40 -10.00 5.64 -14.57
N VAL A 41 -10.19 5.23 -13.32
CA VAL A 41 -11.02 5.94 -12.34
C VAL A 41 -10.45 7.34 -12.07
N GLU A 42 -9.13 7.45 -11.98
CA GLU A 42 -8.42 8.70 -11.72
C GLU A 42 -8.54 9.72 -12.85
N LYS A 43 -8.53 9.24 -14.09
CA LYS A 43 -8.73 10.09 -15.28
C LYS A 43 -10.20 10.34 -15.60
N TRP A 44 -11.11 9.68 -14.91
CA TRP A 44 -12.53 9.83 -15.15
C TRP A 44 -13.04 11.14 -14.57
N ASN A 45 -13.06 12.17 -15.41
CA ASN A 45 -13.61 13.47 -15.05
C ASN A 45 -15.12 13.35 -14.75
N ARG A 46 -15.52 13.61 -13.50
CA ARG A 46 -16.92 13.59 -13.07
C ARG A 46 -17.47 15.00 -13.00
N LEU A 47 -18.75 15.15 -13.33
CA LEU A 47 -19.45 16.44 -13.18
C LEU A 47 -19.70 16.82 -11.72
N HIS A 48 -19.80 15.83 -10.83
CA HIS A 48 -20.11 16.03 -9.42
C HIS A 48 -19.18 15.18 -8.56
N TYR A 49 -18.59 15.79 -7.54
CA TYR A 49 -17.82 15.14 -6.49
C TYR A 49 -18.42 15.50 -5.14
N THR A 50 -18.42 14.54 -4.21
CA THR A 50 -18.70 14.83 -2.80
C THR A 50 -17.45 15.41 -2.15
N VAL A 51 -17.54 16.63 -1.64
CA VAL A 51 -16.42 17.27 -0.93
C VAL A 51 -16.31 16.65 0.45
N ILE A 52 -15.13 16.10 0.77
CA ILE A 52 -14.79 15.59 2.10
C ILE A 52 -13.99 16.68 2.80
N HIS A 53 -14.61 17.30 3.81
CA HIS A 53 -14.03 18.37 4.61
C HIS A 53 -14.68 18.40 5.98
N MET A 54 -13.90 18.75 7.00
CA MET A 54 -14.38 19.06 8.33
C MET A 54 -13.67 20.30 8.90
N ALA A 55 -14.30 20.96 9.88
CA ALA A 55 -13.76 22.20 10.47
C ALA A 55 -12.33 22.06 11.05
N LEU A 56 -11.90 20.85 11.42
CA LEU A 56 -10.54 20.61 11.91
C LEU A 56 -9.50 20.74 10.79
N ASP A 57 -9.87 20.44 9.54
CA ASP A 57 -8.95 20.50 8.41
C ASP A 57 -8.41 21.92 8.21
N ASP A 58 -9.24 22.94 8.48
CA ASP A 58 -8.87 24.36 8.38
C ASP A 58 -7.88 24.81 9.46
N ALA A 59 -7.83 24.07 10.58
CA ALA A 59 -6.93 24.37 11.69
C ALA A 59 -5.55 23.71 11.55
N ILE A 60 -5.40 22.73 10.64
CA ILE A 60 -4.16 21.98 10.45
C ILE A 60 -3.37 22.60 9.28
N PRO A 61 -2.25 23.28 9.52
CA PRO A 61 -1.45 23.85 8.45
C PRO A 61 -0.78 22.74 7.64
N PHE A 62 -0.58 22.99 6.34
CA PHE A 62 0.23 22.12 5.50
C PHE A 62 1.65 21.98 6.07
N CYS A 63 2.11 20.73 6.22
CA CYS A 63 3.42 20.39 6.72
C CYS A 63 4.08 19.38 5.78
N GLU A 64 5.08 19.86 5.03
CA GLU A 64 5.73 19.09 3.97
C GLU A 64 6.45 17.83 4.48
N VAL A 65 6.85 17.79 5.76
CA VAL A 65 7.57 16.66 6.36
C VAL A 65 6.73 15.38 6.40
N PHE A 66 5.40 15.49 6.39
CA PHE A 66 4.51 14.31 6.33
C PHE A 66 4.61 13.51 5.03
N ILE A 67 5.30 14.02 4.01
CA ILE A 67 5.64 13.22 2.82
C ILE A 67 6.49 11.99 3.17
N ILE A 68 7.30 12.06 4.23
CA ILE A 68 8.17 10.96 4.66
C ILE A 68 7.35 9.74 5.09
N PRO A 69 6.47 9.81 6.13
CA PRO A 69 5.65 8.67 6.50
C PRO A 69 4.72 8.23 5.37
N TYR A 70 4.25 9.17 4.52
CA TYR A 70 3.43 8.83 3.35
C TYR A 70 4.20 7.94 2.34
N MET A 71 5.43 8.31 1.97
CA MET A 71 6.23 7.49 1.05
C MET A 71 6.71 6.18 1.69
N LEU A 72 7.04 6.20 2.99
CA LEU A 72 7.43 5.00 3.74
C LEU A 72 6.30 3.95 3.80
N TRP A 73 5.04 4.37 3.69
CA TRP A 73 3.91 3.44 3.64
C TRP A 73 4.02 2.43 2.47
N PHE A 74 4.45 2.87 1.28
CA PHE A 74 4.65 1.97 0.14
C PHE A 74 5.72 0.91 0.43
N VAL A 75 6.83 1.34 1.03
CA VAL A 75 7.91 0.44 1.44
C VAL A 75 7.42 -0.52 2.52
N TYR A 76 6.67 -0.02 3.51
CA TYR A 76 6.09 -0.83 4.57
C TYR A 76 5.17 -1.93 4.02
N VAL A 77 4.19 -1.59 3.17
CA VAL A 77 3.26 -2.57 2.61
C VAL A 77 4.01 -3.61 1.78
N LEU A 78 4.93 -3.19 0.90
CA LEU A 78 5.71 -4.11 0.07
C LEU A 78 6.61 -5.03 0.90
N ALA A 79 7.41 -4.44 1.80
CA ALA A 79 8.40 -5.19 2.59
C ALA A 79 7.74 -6.22 3.48
N PHE A 80 6.65 -5.87 4.18
CA PHE A 80 5.97 -6.82 5.06
C PHE A 80 5.14 -7.85 4.30
N THR A 81 4.58 -7.50 3.13
CA THR A 81 3.93 -8.50 2.25
C THR A 81 4.94 -9.56 1.80
N ILE A 82 6.13 -9.12 1.37
CA ILE A 82 7.23 -10.03 1.00
C ILE A 82 7.69 -10.82 2.23
N PHE A 83 7.89 -10.18 3.38
CA PHE A 83 8.26 -10.86 4.61
C PHE A 83 7.29 -12.01 4.94
N ILE A 84 5.98 -11.75 4.91
CA ILE A 84 4.97 -12.78 5.20
C ILE A 84 5.00 -13.90 4.14
N LEU A 85 5.22 -13.59 2.86
CA LEU A 85 5.35 -14.61 1.79
C LEU A 85 6.43 -15.66 2.10
N PHE A 86 7.57 -15.20 2.64
CA PHE A 86 8.67 -16.08 3.00
C PHE A 86 8.51 -16.69 4.40
N ALA A 87 7.89 -15.98 5.35
CA ALA A 87 7.77 -16.40 6.74
C ALA A 87 6.59 -17.36 7.00
N ASP A 88 5.44 -17.13 6.38
CA ASP A 88 4.22 -17.89 6.57
C ASP A 88 3.35 -17.82 5.31
N GLU A 89 3.49 -18.81 4.43
CA GLU A 89 2.80 -18.82 3.14
C GLU A 89 1.28 -18.90 3.29
N GLU A 90 0.77 -19.60 4.31
CA GLU A 90 -0.66 -19.66 4.57
C GLU A 90 -1.16 -18.30 5.07
N GLY A 91 -0.41 -17.66 5.97
CA GLY A 91 -0.62 -16.27 6.39
C GLY A 91 -0.62 -15.31 5.21
N TYR A 92 0.32 -15.45 4.28
CA TYR A 92 0.41 -14.64 3.07
C TYR A 92 -0.85 -14.78 2.21
N ARG A 93 -1.35 -16.00 1.97
CA ARG A 93 -2.56 -16.21 1.16
C ARG A 93 -3.78 -15.53 1.79
N ARG A 94 -3.91 -15.55 3.12
CA ARG A 94 -4.99 -14.85 3.83
C ARG A 94 -4.83 -13.33 3.72
N VAL A 95 -3.63 -12.80 4.02
CA VAL A 95 -3.36 -11.35 4.00
C VAL A 95 -3.48 -10.78 2.59
N SER A 96 -2.90 -11.44 1.59
CA SER A 96 -3.02 -11.02 0.19
C SER A 96 -4.48 -11.04 -0.28
N THR A 97 -5.27 -12.06 0.10
CA THR A 97 -6.71 -12.08 -0.20
C THR A 97 -7.44 -10.90 0.46
N LEU A 98 -7.16 -10.60 1.73
CA LEU A 98 -7.73 -9.43 2.40
C LEU A 98 -7.36 -8.13 1.69
N LEU A 99 -6.08 -7.92 1.39
CA LEU A 99 -5.61 -6.75 0.64
C LEU A 99 -6.35 -6.61 -0.70
N MET A 100 -6.41 -7.67 -1.50
CA MET A 100 -7.12 -7.65 -2.79
C MET A 100 -8.61 -7.31 -2.63
N LEU A 101 -9.28 -7.87 -1.63
CA LEU A 101 -10.69 -7.59 -1.37
C LEU A 101 -10.93 -6.12 -0.96
N GLY A 102 -10.14 -5.59 -0.02
CA GLY A 102 -10.29 -4.19 0.41
C GLY A 102 -9.92 -3.20 -0.68
N MET A 103 -8.87 -3.48 -1.45
CA MET A 103 -8.48 -2.68 -2.61
C MET A 103 -9.55 -2.72 -3.72
N GLY A 104 -10.12 -3.89 -3.99
CA GLY A 104 -11.24 -4.03 -4.92
C GLY A 104 -12.47 -3.24 -4.47
N LEU A 105 -12.80 -3.32 -3.16
CA LEU A 105 -13.89 -2.54 -2.57
C LEU A 105 -13.63 -1.03 -2.66
N PHE A 106 -12.40 -0.59 -2.41
CA PHE A 106 -11.99 0.80 -2.59
C PHE A 106 -12.29 1.30 -4.01
N LEU A 107 -11.86 0.57 -5.05
CA LEU A 107 -12.19 0.95 -6.43
C LEU A 107 -13.70 0.96 -6.70
N ALA A 108 -14.43 -0.04 -6.21
CA ALA A 108 -15.87 -0.10 -6.38
C ALA A 108 -16.56 1.12 -5.76
N VAL A 109 -16.17 1.51 -4.54
CA VAL A 109 -16.70 2.70 -3.87
C VAL A 109 -16.32 3.97 -4.62
N SER A 110 -15.06 4.13 -5.06
CA SER A 110 -14.62 5.29 -5.84
C SER A 110 -15.38 5.46 -7.16
N ILE A 111 -15.85 4.36 -7.76
CA ILE A 111 -16.68 4.41 -8.97
C ILE A 111 -18.09 4.97 -8.70
N VAL A 112 -18.71 4.56 -7.59
CA VAL A 112 -20.12 4.92 -7.27
C VAL A 112 -20.25 6.17 -6.39
N PHE A 113 -19.22 6.50 -5.62
CA PHE A 113 -19.15 7.62 -4.69
C PHE A 113 -17.87 8.44 -4.95
N PRO A 114 -17.83 9.21 -6.05
CA PRO A 114 -16.70 10.07 -6.34
C PRO A 114 -16.62 11.17 -5.28
N ASN A 115 -15.44 11.33 -4.69
CA ASN A 115 -15.18 12.28 -3.62
C ASN A 115 -13.87 13.04 -3.85
N ILE A 116 -13.74 14.23 -3.25
CA ILE A 116 -12.60 15.14 -3.43
C ILE A 116 -12.32 15.95 -2.15
N HIS A 117 -11.09 16.44 -1.99
CA HIS A 117 -10.74 17.42 -0.95
C HIS A 117 -9.92 18.59 -1.54
N PHE A 118 -9.91 19.73 -0.86
CA PHE A 118 -9.21 20.94 -1.31
C PHE A 118 -8.06 21.36 -0.38
N LEU A 119 -7.45 20.39 0.31
CA LEU A 119 -6.40 20.65 1.31
C LEU A 119 -4.99 20.77 0.71
N ARG A 120 -4.83 20.44 -0.57
CA ARG A 120 -3.55 20.52 -1.27
C ARG A 120 -3.24 21.99 -1.59
N PRO A 121 -2.10 22.55 -1.17
CA PRO A 121 -1.75 23.93 -1.53
C PRO A 121 -1.51 24.03 -3.04
N GLU A 122 -2.09 25.04 -3.68
CA GLU A 122 -1.89 25.31 -5.12
C GLU A 122 -0.43 25.69 -5.42
N VAL A 123 0.20 26.42 -4.50
CA VAL A 123 1.61 26.83 -4.57
C VAL A 123 2.31 26.34 -3.31
N MET A 124 3.42 25.63 -3.48
CA MET A 124 4.21 25.16 -2.34
C MET A 124 4.76 26.35 -1.55
N PRO A 125 4.65 26.35 -0.20
CA PRO A 125 5.06 27.49 0.61
C PRO A 125 6.58 27.70 0.64
N ARG A 126 7.36 26.69 0.26
CA ARG A 126 8.84 26.68 0.25
C ARG A 126 9.36 25.83 -0.89
N ASP A 127 10.58 26.09 -1.34
CA ASP A 127 11.32 25.21 -2.25
C ASP A 127 12.34 24.38 -1.44
N ASN A 128 12.02 23.11 -1.18
CA ASN A 128 12.91 22.16 -0.54
C ASN A 128 12.64 20.74 -1.07
N VAL A 129 13.45 19.78 -0.64
CA VAL A 129 13.32 18.39 -1.11
C VAL A 129 11.94 17.79 -0.79
N PHE A 130 11.32 18.14 0.35
CA PHE A 130 10.02 17.62 0.73
C PHE A 130 8.90 18.20 -0.14
N THR A 131 8.89 19.51 -0.40
CA THR A 131 7.89 20.12 -1.27
C THR A 131 8.02 19.66 -2.72
N ARG A 132 9.24 19.41 -3.21
CA ARG A 132 9.48 18.78 -4.53
C ARG A 132 8.93 17.35 -4.59
N LEU A 133 9.09 16.56 -3.52
CA LEU A 133 8.49 15.21 -3.43
C LEU A 133 6.96 15.26 -3.38
N VAL A 134 6.38 16.22 -2.65
CA VAL A 134 4.92 16.45 -2.64
C VAL A 134 4.43 16.81 -4.04
N GLN A 135 5.11 17.71 -4.75
CA GLN A 135 4.77 18.06 -6.13
C GLN A 135 4.86 16.86 -7.07
N PHE A 136 5.86 15.99 -6.90
CA PHE A 136 5.94 14.73 -7.66
C PHE A 136 4.70 13.85 -7.45
N ILE A 137 4.23 13.69 -6.20
CA ILE A 137 2.99 12.97 -5.92
C ILE A 137 1.78 13.67 -6.55
N TYR A 138 1.67 15.00 -6.41
CA TYR A 138 0.56 15.77 -6.98
C TYR A 138 0.51 15.72 -8.51
N SER A 139 1.66 15.50 -9.17
CA SER A 139 1.71 15.31 -10.63
C SER A 139 1.24 13.93 -11.08
N SER A 140 1.24 12.94 -10.17
CA SER A 140 0.90 11.55 -10.46
C SER A 140 -0.51 11.16 -10.02
N ASP A 141 -1.03 11.86 -9.01
CA ASP A 141 -2.27 11.52 -8.29
C ASP A 141 -3.10 12.79 -8.02
N THR A 142 -4.41 12.70 -8.19
CA THR A 142 -5.38 13.80 -7.99
C THR A 142 -5.88 13.82 -6.54
N PRO A 143 -6.45 14.92 -6.05
CA PRO A 143 -7.06 14.97 -4.72
C PRO A 143 -8.42 14.26 -4.64
N THR A 144 -8.65 13.19 -5.41
CA THR A 144 -9.96 12.51 -5.50
C THR A 144 -9.91 11.10 -4.92
N ASN A 145 -11.09 10.48 -4.76
CA ASN A 145 -11.24 9.06 -4.42
C ASN A 145 -10.53 8.63 -3.12
N LEU A 146 -10.66 9.43 -2.05
CA LEU A 146 -9.95 9.23 -0.79
C LEU A 146 -10.64 8.27 0.16
N THR A 147 -11.96 8.17 0.06
CA THR A 147 -12.79 7.39 0.98
C THR A 147 -13.31 6.11 0.31
N PRO A 148 -13.18 4.93 0.94
CA PRO A 148 -12.57 4.65 2.24
C PRO A 148 -11.04 4.67 2.22
N SER A 149 -10.39 4.85 3.36
CA SER A 149 -8.92 4.95 3.40
C SER A 149 -8.22 3.61 3.14
N ILE A 150 -7.68 3.46 1.93
CA ILE A 150 -6.83 2.32 1.55
C ILE A 150 -5.55 2.22 2.39
N HIS A 151 -4.99 3.37 2.80
CA HIS A 151 -3.78 3.42 3.62
C HIS A 151 -4.00 2.79 4.98
N VAL A 152 -5.10 3.16 5.65
CA VAL A 152 -5.50 2.59 6.95
C VAL A 152 -5.81 1.09 6.80
N TYR A 153 -6.62 0.73 5.80
CA TYR A 153 -7.01 -0.67 5.58
C TYR A 153 -5.80 -1.59 5.36
N ASN A 154 -4.94 -1.24 4.41
CA ASN A 154 -3.76 -2.05 4.09
C ASN A 154 -2.79 -2.13 5.27
N SER A 155 -2.59 -1.01 5.99
CA SER A 155 -1.73 -1.01 7.17
C SER A 155 -2.25 -1.95 8.26
N LEU A 156 -3.56 -1.96 8.52
CA LEU A 156 -4.15 -2.88 9.49
C LEU A 156 -4.06 -4.34 9.03
N ALA A 157 -4.35 -4.63 7.76
CA ALA A 157 -4.25 -5.98 7.20
C ALA A 157 -2.82 -6.54 7.33
N ILE A 158 -1.81 -5.73 6.99
CA ILE A 158 -0.40 -6.10 7.10
C ILE A 158 0.01 -6.26 8.57
N MET A 159 -0.36 -5.31 9.45
CA MET A 159 -0.04 -5.37 10.87
C MET A 159 -0.60 -6.64 11.51
N ILE A 160 -1.89 -6.92 11.29
CA ILE A 160 -2.57 -8.12 11.81
C ILE A 160 -1.92 -9.37 11.22
N GLY A 161 -1.69 -9.39 9.91
CA GLY A 161 -1.02 -10.49 9.23
C GLY A 161 0.34 -10.82 9.82
N THR A 162 1.17 -9.79 9.99
CA THR A 162 2.52 -9.90 10.58
C THR A 162 2.44 -10.42 12.01
N ALA A 163 1.54 -9.88 12.84
CA ALA A 163 1.37 -10.30 14.24
C ALA A 163 0.94 -11.78 14.39
N HIS A 164 0.27 -12.34 13.39
CA HIS A 164 -0.17 -13.75 13.39
C HIS A 164 0.82 -14.70 12.69
N THR A 165 1.90 -14.19 12.08
CA THR A 165 2.91 -15.06 11.48
C THR A 165 3.53 -15.98 12.53
N ARG A 166 3.67 -17.27 12.19
CA ARG A 166 4.18 -18.29 13.12
C ARG A 166 5.65 -18.10 13.51
N ILE A 167 6.40 -17.31 12.73
CA ILE A 167 7.77 -16.93 13.07
C ILE A 167 7.70 -15.74 14.03
N ARG A 168 7.75 -16.01 15.34
CA ARG A 168 7.95 -15.00 16.37
C ARG A 168 9.46 -14.72 16.46
N PRO A 169 10.00 -13.59 15.96
CA PRO A 169 11.43 -13.33 16.00
C PRO A 169 11.97 -13.15 17.43
N PHE A 170 11.06 -12.97 18.41
CA PHE A 170 11.37 -12.64 19.80
C PHE A 170 10.90 -13.68 20.82
N ASP A 171 10.24 -14.77 20.41
CA ASP A 171 10.08 -15.94 21.29
C ASP A 171 11.38 -16.73 21.25
N ARG A 172 12.39 -16.22 21.97
CA ARG A 172 13.45 -17.09 22.49
C ARG A 172 12.85 -17.87 23.66
N LYS A 173 13.09 -19.18 23.62
CA LYS A 173 12.80 -20.18 24.67
C LYS A 173 12.99 -19.66 26.08
#